data_AF-A0A9D5PY94-F1
#
_entry.id   AF-A0A9D5PY94-F1
#
_cell.length_a   1.000
_cell.length_b   1.000
_cell.length_c   1.000
_cell.angle_alpha   90.00
_cell.angle_beta   90.00
_cell.angle_gamma   90.00
#
_symmetry.space_group_name_H-M   'P 1'
#
loop_
_entity.id
_entity.type
_entity.pdbx_description
1 polymer ?
#
loop_
_entity_poly.entity_id
_entity_poly.type
_entity_poly.pdbx_seq_one_letter_code
_entity_poly.pdbx_strand_id
1 'polypeptide(L)'
;MAVSSYDLREARQQADQLEDLSNNLKKQYQELKEIYDSIDASWEGNAATAFKQKLYKLMRMISNNVSDINTVAENIREVAYKLYREEQARQARARALSEGE
;
A
#
# COMPACT_ATOMS: atom_id res chain seq x y z
N MET A 1 2.54 13.89 22.81
CA MET A 1 3.46 14.37 21.76
C MET A 1 2.63 15.15 20.75
N ALA A 2 3.04 16.36 20.37
CA ALA A 2 2.35 17.16 19.36
C ALA A 2 2.71 16.63 17.97
N VAL A 3 1.72 16.41 17.10
CA VAL A 3 1.96 15.96 15.72
C VAL A 3 2.35 17.15 14.87
N SER A 4 3.60 17.15 14.42
CA SER A 4 4.20 18.21 13.64
C SER A 4 3.97 18.02 12.13
N SER A 5 4.27 19.06 11.35
CA SER A 5 4.34 18.93 9.88
C SER A 5 5.45 17.95 9.44
N TYR A 6 6.46 17.73 10.27
CA TYR A 6 7.51 16.74 10.04
C TYR A 6 6.92 15.33 10.11
N ASP A 7 6.13 15.01 11.14
CA ASP A 7 5.49 13.70 11.30
C ASP A 7 4.52 13.39 10.14
N LEU A 8 3.77 14.39 9.67
CA LEU A 8 2.92 14.26 8.49
C LEU A 8 3.72 13.94 7.22
N ARG A 9 4.89 14.59 7.05
CA ARG A 9 5.76 14.36 5.89
C ARG A 9 6.37 12.96 5.94
N GLU A 10 6.81 12.52 7.11
CA GLU A 10 7.39 11.20 7.31
C GLU A 10 6.34 10.10 7.01
N ALA A 11 5.13 10.24 7.52
CA ALA A 11 4.04 9.29 7.24
C ALA A 11 3.71 9.21 5.73
N ARG A 12 3.73 10.35 5.02
CA ARG A 12 3.56 10.36 3.56
C ARG A 12 4.69 9.61 2.85
N GLN A 13 5.94 9.84 3.26
CA GLN A 13 7.08 9.14 2.68
C GLN A 13 6.99 7.62 2.87
N GLN A 14 6.56 7.16 4.05
CA GLN A 14 6.36 5.73 4.30
C GLN A 14 5.23 5.15 3.42
N ALA A 15 4.13 5.89 3.26
CA ALA A 15 3.04 5.48 2.35
C ALA A 15 3.50 5.41 0.88
N ASP A 16 4.35 6.34 0.44
CA ASP A 16 4.90 6.34 -0.92
C ASP A 16 5.85 5.16 -1.15
N GLN A 17 6.66 4.78 -0.14
CA GLN A 17 7.50 3.57 -0.21
C GLN A 17 6.67 2.29 -0.33
N LEU A 18 5.53 2.21 0.35
CA LEU A 18 4.59 1.10 0.22
C LEU A 18 3.98 1.05 -1.19
N GLU A 19 3.64 2.20 -1.75
CA GLU A 19 3.12 2.29 -3.12
C GLU A 19 4.17 1.86 -4.16
N ASP A 20 5.43 2.24 -3.98
CA ASP A 20 6.54 1.78 -4.83
C ASP A 20 6.72 0.25 -4.77
N LEU A 21 6.61 -0.32 -3.56
CA LEU A 21 6.64 -1.77 -3.37
C LEU A 21 5.46 -2.45 -4.07
N SER A 22 4.26 -1.89 -3.95
CA SER A 22 3.06 -2.42 -4.61
C SER A 22 3.18 -2.36 -6.13
N ASN A 23 3.79 -1.30 -6.66
CA ASN A 23 4.06 -1.15 -8.08
C ASN A 23 5.10 -2.15 -8.60
N ASN A 24 6.13 -2.47 -7.81
CA ASN A 24 7.07 -3.54 -8.13
C ASN A 24 6.37 -4.91 -8.17
N LEU A 25 5.53 -5.22 -7.18
CA LEU A 25 4.75 -6.46 -7.15
C LEU A 25 3.79 -6.58 -8.34
N LYS A 26 3.17 -5.48 -8.80
CA LYS A 26 2.36 -5.46 -10.03
C LYS A 26 3.17 -5.84 -11.26
N LYS A 27 4.43 -5.39 -11.37
CA LYS A 27 5.32 -5.77 -12.48
C LYS A 27 5.63 -7.26 -12.44
N GLN A 28 5.99 -7.80 -11.28
CA GLN A 28 6.24 -9.23 -11.10
C GLN A 28 4.99 -10.08 -11.40
N TYR A 29 3.80 -9.60 -11.02
CA TYR A 29 2.55 -10.25 -11.41
C TYR A 29 2.39 -10.33 -12.93
N GLN A 30 2.70 -9.26 -13.64
CA GLN A 30 2.62 -9.20 -15.10
C GLN A 30 3.59 -10.20 -15.75
N GLU A 31 4.83 -10.26 -15.28
CA GLU A 31 5.83 -11.24 -15.75
C GLU A 31 5.38 -12.69 -15.50
N LEU A 32 4.81 -12.98 -14.32
CA LEU A 32 4.26 -14.30 -14.01
C LEU A 32 3.06 -14.64 -14.89
N LYS A 33 2.24 -13.64 -15.25
CA LYS A 33 1.12 -13.82 -16.17
C LYS A 33 1.60 -14.21 -17.56
N GLU A 34 2.63 -13.53 -18.07
CA GLU A 34 3.23 -13.86 -19.37
C GLU A 34 3.80 -15.29 -19.39
N ILE A 35 4.48 -15.69 -18.31
CA ILE A 35 4.97 -17.07 -18.13
C ILE A 35 3.81 -18.07 -18.11
N TYR A 36 2.74 -17.76 -17.36
CA TYR A 36 1.55 -18.61 -17.30
C TYR A 36 0.95 -18.80 -18.70
N ASP A 37 0.72 -17.71 -19.43
CA ASP A 37 0.09 -17.73 -20.75
C ASP A 37 0.97 -18.49 -21.76
N SER A 38 2.30 -18.35 -21.69
CA SER A 38 3.25 -19.12 -22.51
C SER A 38 3.24 -20.63 -22.20
N ILE A 39 3.13 -21.00 -20.92
CA ILE A 39 3.07 -22.40 -20.49
C ILE A 39 1.74 -23.03 -20.90
N ASP A 40 0.64 -22.29 -20.72
CA ASP A 40 -0.70 -22.76 -21.07
C ASP A 40 -0.84 -23.09 -22.55
N ALA A 41 -0.18 -22.33 -23.42
CA ALA A 41 -0.20 -22.52 -24.87
C ALA A 41 0.64 -23.71 -25.38
N SER A 42 1.62 -24.20 -24.62
CA SER A 42 2.65 -25.12 -25.12
C SER A 42 2.85 -26.38 -24.29
N TRP A 43 2.34 -26.42 -23.06
CA TRP A 43 2.54 -27.53 -22.14
C TRP A 43 1.20 -28.08 -21.61
N GLU A 44 0.92 -29.33 -21.99
CA GLU A 44 -0.28 -30.06 -21.60
C GLU A 44 0.03 -31.23 -20.65
N GLY A 45 -1.03 -31.81 -20.09
CA GLY A 45 -0.96 -32.98 -19.20
C GLY A 45 -0.96 -32.63 -17.71
N ASN A 46 -1.00 -33.68 -16.88
CA ASN A 46 -1.23 -33.55 -15.44
C ASN A 46 -0.17 -32.70 -14.72
N ALA A 47 1.10 -32.80 -15.15
CA ALA A 47 2.18 -31.99 -14.59
C ALA A 47 2.02 -30.50 -14.91
N ALA A 48 1.65 -30.16 -16.14
CA ALA A 48 1.37 -28.79 -16.56
C ALA A 48 0.20 -28.21 -15.76
N THR A 49 -0.89 -28.98 -15.61
CA THR A 49 -2.05 -28.58 -14.80
C THR A 49 -1.67 -28.28 -13.35
N ALA A 50 -0.88 -29.16 -12.71
CA ALA A 50 -0.44 -28.95 -11.33
C ALA A 50 0.45 -27.71 -11.18
N PHE A 51 1.35 -27.47 -12.15
CA PHE A 51 2.19 -26.28 -12.16
C PHE A 51 1.35 -25.00 -12.35
N LYS A 52 0.48 -24.97 -13.35
CA LYS A 52 -0.44 -23.85 -13.63
C LYS A 52 -1.30 -23.49 -12.41
N GLN A 53 -1.82 -24.49 -11.70
CA GLN A 53 -2.58 -24.24 -10.46
C GLN A 53 -1.75 -23.56 -9.37
N LYS A 54 -0.49 -23.97 -9.18
CA LYS A 54 0.42 -23.32 -8.22
C LYS A 54 0.76 -21.89 -8.64
N LEU A 55 1.04 -21.70 -9.93
CA LEU A 55 1.34 -20.38 -10.48
C LEU A 55 0.17 -19.42 -10.34
N TYR A 56 -1.05 -19.88 -10.65
CA TYR A 56 -2.28 -19.11 -10.46
C TYR A 56 -2.50 -18.73 -8.98
N LYS A 57 -2.25 -19.66 -8.04
CA LYS A 57 -2.31 -19.36 -6.60
C LYS A 57 -1.32 -18.27 -6.20
N LEU A 58 -0.08 -18.34 -6.68
CA LEU A 58 0.94 -17.33 -6.43
C LEU A 58 0.51 -15.96 -6.97
N MET A 59 0.05 -15.90 -8.22
CA MET A 59 -0.47 -14.68 -8.83
C MET A 59 -1.60 -14.06 -8.01
N ARG A 60 -2.53 -14.89 -7.51
CA ARG A 60 -3.62 -14.43 -6.65
C ARG A 60 -3.11 -13.86 -5.32
N MET A 61 -2.14 -14.51 -4.69
CA MET A 61 -1.51 -14.01 -3.46
C MET A 61 -0.83 -12.66 -3.69
N ILE A 62 -0.10 -12.50 -4.80
CA ILE A 62 0.53 -11.22 -5.15
C ILE A 62 -0.53 -10.13 -5.34
N SER A 63 -1.61 -10.43 -6.07
CA SER A 63 -2.72 -9.48 -6.26
C SER A 63 -3.35 -9.05 -4.94
N ASN A 64 -3.55 -9.98 -4.01
CA ASN A 64 -4.08 -9.66 -2.68
C ASN A 64 -3.10 -8.78 -1.89
N ASN A 65 -1.81 -9.14 -1.86
CA ASN A 65 -0.78 -8.36 -1.18
C ASN A 65 -0.70 -6.92 -1.72
N VAL A 66 -0.81 -6.74 -3.04
CA VAL A 66 -0.85 -5.40 -3.66
C VAL A 66 -2.05 -4.60 -3.13
N SER A 67 -3.23 -5.21 -3.04
CA SER A 67 -4.43 -4.57 -2.49
C SER A 67 -4.24 -4.16 -1.03
N ASP A 68 -3.70 -5.08 -0.21
CA ASP A 68 -3.47 -4.84 1.21
C ASP A 68 -2.45 -3.72 1.43
N ILE A 69 -1.33 -3.73 0.69
CA ILE A 69 -0.30 -2.69 0.76
C ILE A 69 -0.87 -1.32 0.41
N ASN A 70 -1.66 -1.21 -0.66
CA ASN A 70 -2.28 0.06 -1.05
C ASN A 70 -3.26 0.56 0.02
N THR A 71 -4.03 -0.35 0.63
CA THR A 71 -4.96 -0.03 1.72
C THR A 71 -4.21 0.48 2.94
N VAL A 72 -3.10 -0.15 3.31
CA VAL A 72 -2.25 0.31 4.42
C VAL A 72 -1.64 1.69 4.12
N ALA A 73 -1.13 1.90 2.90
CA ALA A 73 -0.59 3.20 2.49
C ALA A 73 -1.64 4.32 2.56
N GLU A 74 -2.86 4.05 2.11
CA GLU A 74 -3.99 4.99 2.21
C GLU A 74 -4.35 5.30 3.67
N ASN A 75 -4.45 4.27 4.52
CA ASN A 75 -4.72 4.43 5.94
C ASN A 75 -3.66 5.27 6.64
N ILE A 76 -2.37 5.08 6.32
CA ILE A 76 -1.28 5.90 6.87
C ILE A 76 -1.48 7.37 6.49
N ARG A 77 -1.77 7.66 5.23
CA ARG A 77 -2.02 9.04 4.75
C ARG A 77 -3.21 9.66 5.47
N GLU A 78 -4.30 8.92 5.60
CA GLU A 78 -5.52 9.41 6.22
C GLU A 78 -5.34 9.69 7.71
N VAL A 79 -4.76 8.74 8.46
CA VAL A 79 -4.51 8.87 9.90
C VAL A 79 -3.54 10.03 10.17
N ALA A 80 -2.44 10.12 9.42
CA ALA A 80 -1.49 11.22 9.58
C ALA A 80 -2.15 12.59 9.33
N TYR A 81 -3.00 12.69 8.30
CA TYR A 81 -3.72 13.93 8.00
C TYR A 81 -4.73 14.29 9.10
N LYS A 82 -5.49 13.31 9.61
CA LYS A 82 -6.42 13.52 10.73
C LYS A 82 -5.70 14.03 11.97
N LEU A 83 -4.63 13.35 12.37
CA LEU A 83 -3.84 13.73 13.55
C LEU A 83 -3.24 15.14 13.42
N TYR A 84 -2.69 15.48 12.26
CA TYR A 84 -2.16 16.82 12.01
C TYR A 84 -3.24 17.90 12.13
N ARG A 85 -4.43 17.68 11.57
CA ARG A 85 -5.54 18.63 11.67
C ARG A 85 -6.04 18.80 13.09
N GLU A 86 -6.17 17.72 13.85
CA GLU A 86 -6.58 17.76 15.25
C GLU A 86 -5.59 18.54 16.11
N GLU A 87 -4.29 18.36 15.87
CA GLU A 87 -3.24 19.10 16.57
C GLU A 87 -3.30 20.60 16.25
N GLN A 88 -3.45 20.96 14.97
CA GLN A 88 -3.59 22.36 14.56
C GLN A 88 -4.82 23.03 15.19
N ALA A 89 -5.95 22.32 15.23
CA ALA A 89 -7.16 22.81 15.88
C ALA A 89 -6.96 22.99 17.39
N ARG A 90 -6.25 22.07 18.05
CA ARG A 90 -5.91 22.16 19.47
C ARG A 90 -5.02 23.37 19.76
N GLN A 91 -4.00 23.60 18.94
CA GLN A 91 -3.11 24.75 19.08
C GLN A 91 -3.83 26.07 18.84
N ALA A 92 -4.71 26.14 17.85
CA ALA A 92 -5.54 27.33 17.61
C ALA A 92 -6.44 27.67 18.80
N ARG A 93 -7.10 26.66 19.40
CA ARG A 93 -7.92 26.84 20.60
C ARG A 93 -7.10 27.30 21.81
N ALA A 94 -5.91 26.73 22.00
CA ALA A 94 -5.02 27.12 23.09
C ALA A 94 -4.56 28.58 22.95
N ARG A 95 -4.20 29.02 21.74
CA ARG A 95 -3.82 30.42 21.46
C ARG A 95 -4.97 31.39 21.71
N ALA A 96 -6.18 31.04 21.26
CA ALA A 96 -7.36 31.87 21.48
C ALA A 96 -7.71 32.05 22.96
N LEU A 97 -7.45 31.03 23.80
CA LEU A 97 -7.62 31.12 25.24
C LEU A 97 -6.54 32.00 25.90
N SER A 98 -5.28 31.92 25.46
CA SER A 98 -4.19 32.73 26.01
C SER A 98 -4.22 34.21 25.63
N GLU A 99 -4.90 34.58 24.54
CA GLU A 99 -5.08 35.97 24.11
C GLU A 99 -6.34 36.63 24.70
N GLY A 100 -7.20 35.83 25.35
CA GLY A 100 -8.44 36.29 26.00
C GLY A 100 -8.32 36.57 27.50
N GLU A 101 -7.13 36.39 28.09
CA GLU A 101 -6.74 36.82 29.45
C GLU A 101 -5.89 38.09 29.40
#